data_AF-A0A925TYS4-F1
#
_entry.id   AF-A0A925TYS4-F1
#
_cell.length_a   1.000
_cell.length_b   1.000
_cell.length_c   1.000
_cell.angle_alpha   90.00
_cell.angle_beta   90.00
_cell.angle_gamma   90.00
#
_symmetry.space_group_name_H-M   'P 1'
#
loop_
_entity.id
_entity.type
_entity.pdbx_description
1 polymer ?
#
loop_
_entity_poly.entity_id
_entity_poly.type
_entity_poly.pdbx_seq_one_letter_code
_entity_poly.pdbx_strand_id
1 'polypeptide(L)'
;MFGADWARIHFIENDGMAFGMKLGGDYGKLFLTLFRIVAVVFIAWYLISLIKHNASKSLIISIALIFAGAIGNILDSIFYGLLFDKGIDPISGIYGYAGIAKFSAEGYASLFHGNVVDMFYFPIAKGTYPEWMPLVKGDKYEFFRPVFNIADSAISIGVISILLFNREIFRDKKEKHKKEEVINNPNIQTDIEQSL
;
A
#
# COMPACT_ATOMS: atom_id res chain seq x y z
N MET A 1 -15.24 -22.94 11.52
CA MET A 1 -14.02 -22.66 12.30
C MET A 1 -13.88 -21.15 12.38
N PHE A 2 -13.89 -20.62 13.61
CA PHE A 2 -13.97 -19.20 14.03
C PHE A 2 -15.18 -18.41 13.48
N GLY A 3 -16.33 -18.57 14.15
CA GLY A 3 -17.65 -18.05 13.77
C GLY A 3 -17.84 -16.53 13.88
N ALA A 4 -17.08 -15.75 13.13
CA ALA A 4 -17.30 -14.32 12.92
C ALA A 4 -17.54 -14.06 11.43
N ASP A 5 -18.78 -13.75 11.03
CA ASP A 5 -19.11 -13.45 9.63
C ASP A 5 -18.36 -12.23 9.07
N TRP A 6 -17.89 -11.36 9.97
CA TRP A 6 -17.17 -10.12 9.68
C TRP A 6 -15.65 -10.30 9.59
N ALA A 7 -15.09 -11.48 9.92
CA ALA A 7 -13.66 -11.73 9.83
C ALA A 7 -13.34 -13.12 9.28
N ARG A 8 -12.80 -13.14 8.05
CA ARG A 8 -12.57 -14.35 7.29
C ARG A 8 -11.14 -14.36 6.75
N ILE A 9 -10.54 -15.54 6.75
CA ILE A 9 -9.28 -15.78 6.06
C ILE A 9 -9.63 -16.40 4.71
N HIS A 10 -9.37 -15.65 3.64
CA HIS A 10 -9.56 -16.08 2.26
C HIS A 10 -8.20 -16.15 1.60
N PHE A 11 -7.83 -17.30 1.06
CA PHE A 11 -6.64 -17.40 0.24
C PHE A 11 -6.97 -16.88 -1.17
N ILE A 12 -6.50 -15.68 -1.48
CA ILE A 12 -6.66 -15.06 -2.80
C ILE A 12 -5.27 -14.77 -3.35
N GLU A 13 -5.00 -15.27 -4.54
CA GLU A 13 -3.82 -14.89 -5.29
C GLU A 13 -4.17 -13.67 -6.12
N ASN A 14 -3.32 -12.65 -6.07
CA ASN A 14 -3.52 -11.41 -6.77
C ASN A 14 -2.36 -11.21 -7.74
N ASP A 15 -2.67 -10.98 -9.01
CA ASP A 15 -1.67 -10.65 -10.03
C ASP A 15 -0.95 -9.31 -9.76
N GLY A 16 -1.30 -8.61 -8.67
CA GLY A 16 -0.78 -7.31 -8.31
C GLY A 16 -1.52 -6.17 -9.00
N MET A 17 -2.70 -6.42 -9.55
CA MET A 17 -3.55 -5.46 -10.26
C MET A 17 -4.69 -4.99 -9.35
N ALA A 18 -4.73 -3.69 -9.05
CA ALA A 18 -5.84 -3.10 -8.32
C ALA A 18 -7.03 -2.81 -9.27
N PHE A 19 -8.26 -2.91 -8.76
CA PHE A 19 -9.50 -2.52 -9.45
C PHE A 19 -9.92 -3.33 -10.69
N GLY A 20 -9.45 -4.56 -10.85
CA GLY A 20 -9.90 -5.44 -11.94
C GLY A 20 -9.51 -4.99 -13.35
N MET A 21 -8.70 -3.93 -13.47
CA MET A 21 -8.14 -3.48 -14.75
C MET A 21 -6.92 -4.36 -15.08
N LYS A 22 -7.10 -5.29 -16.02
CA LYS A 22 -5.98 -6.02 -16.63
C LYS A 22 -5.18 -5.06 -17.52
N LEU A 23 -4.27 -4.28 -16.94
CA LEU A 23 -3.34 -3.47 -17.72
C LEU A 23 -2.41 -4.43 -18.49
N GLY A 24 -2.70 -4.68 -19.77
CA GLY A 24 -1.72 -5.18 -20.75
C GLY A 24 -1.21 -6.62 -20.62
N GLY A 25 -1.87 -7.50 -19.85
CA GLY A 25 -1.44 -8.91 -19.71
C GLY A 25 -0.06 -9.06 -19.04
N ASP A 26 0.77 -9.98 -19.51
CA ASP A 26 2.09 -10.29 -18.92
C ASP A 26 3.02 -9.07 -18.86
N TYR A 27 2.99 -8.22 -19.90
CA TYR A 27 3.81 -6.99 -19.95
C TYR A 27 3.45 -5.98 -18.86
N GLY A 28 2.16 -5.85 -18.53
CA GLY A 28 1.76 -4.96 -17.45
C GLY A 28 2.11 -5.51 -16.07
N LYS A 29 2.03 -6.83 -15.88
CA LYS A 29 2.51 -7.48 -14.66
C LYS A 29 4.01 -7.28 -14.47
N LEU A 30 4.81 -7.50 -15.51
CA LEU A 30 6.24 -7.23 -15.50
C LEU A 30 6.54 -5.77 -15.14
N PHE A 31 5.85 -4.82 -15.79
CA PHE A 31 6.00 -3.39 -15.48
C PHE A 31 5.68 -3.07 -14.03
N LEU A 32 4.58 -3.60 -13.48
CA LEU A 32 4.19 -3.39 -12.08
C LEU A 32 5.26 -3.93 -11.13
N THR A 33 5.79 -5.12 -11.39
CA THR A 33 6.87 -5.71 -10.58
C THR A 33 8.15 -4.88 -10.65
N LEU A 34 8.57 -4.47 -11.85
CA LEU A 34 9.76 -3.63 -12.04
C LEU A 34 9.62 -2.25 -11.38
N PHE A 35 8.45 -1.63 -11.54
CA PHE A 35 8.15 -0.34 -10.90
C PHE A 35 8.25 -0.45 -9.37
N ARG A 36 7.71 -1.52 -8.76
CA ARG A 36 7.85 -1.75 -7.32
C ARG A 36 9.31 -1.91 -6.90
N ILE A 37 10.12 -2.64 -7.67
CA ILE A 37 11.55 -2.81 -7.38
C ILE A 37 12.26 -1.45 -7.36
N VAL A 38 12.01 -0.62 -8.38
CA VAL A 38 12.55 0.75 -8.44
C VAL A 38 12.08 1.57 -7.23
N ALA A 39 10.79 1.54 -6.90
CA ALA A 39 10.25 2.25 -5.74
C ALA A 39 10.88 1.80 -4.41
N VAL A 40 11.12 0.50 -4.23
CA VAL A 40 11.77 -0.04 -3.02
C VAL A 40 13.23 0.41 -2.91
N VAL A 41 13.96 0.50 -4.03
CA VAL A 41 15.31 1.08 -4.03
C VAL A 41 15.28 2.54 -3.57
N PHE A 42 14.33 3.34 -4.06
CA PHE A 42 14.15 4.72 -3.61
C PHE A 42 13.77 4.82 -2.13
N ILE A 43 12.87 3.97 -1.65
CA ILE A 43 12.48 3.92 -0.23
C ILE A 43 13.68 3.54 0.65
N ALA A 44 14.49 2.55 0.23
CA ALA A 44 15.70 2.15 0.94
C ALA A 44 16.69 3.32 1.05
N TRP A 45 16.96 3.99 -0.08
CA TRP A 45 17.83 5.17 -0.11
C TRP A 45 17.31 6.28 0.80
N TYR A 46 16.00 6.56 0.76
CA TYR A 46 15.38 7.57 1.60
C TYR A 46 15.45 7.22 3.09
N LEU A 47 15.19 5.96 3.45
CA LEU A 47 15.31 5.47 4.83
C LEU A 47 16.75 5.63 5.36
N ILE A 48 17.76 5.28 4.56
CA ILE A 48 19.17 5.46 4.91
C ILE A 48 19.49 6.96 5.10
N SER A 49 18.98 7.82 4.22
CA SER A 49 19.14 9.27 4.33
C SER A 49 18.54 9.81 5.65
N LEU A 50 17.33 9.38 6.00
CA LEU A 50 16.67 9.78 7.25
C LEU A 50 17.45 9.35 8.51
N ILE A 51 18.02 8.15 8.50
CA ILE A 51 18.85 7.65 9.60
C ILE A 51 20.12 8.50 9.73
N LYS A 52 20.80 8.80 8.60
CA LYS A 52 22.02 9.62 8.60
C LYS A 52 21.78 11.05 9.07
N HIS A 53 20.60 11.61 8.82
CA HIS A 53 20.24 12.97 9.22
C HIS A 53 19.52 13.05 10.58
N ASN A 54 19.52 11.98 11.39
CA ASN A 54 18.87 11.93 12.70
C ASN A 54 17.40 12.39 12.68
N ALA A 55 16.64 11.92 11.68
CA ALA A 55 15.21 12.17 11.62
C ALA A 55 14.46 11.61 12.84
N SER A 56 13.22 12.05 13.04
CA SER A 56 12.40 11.56 14.15
C SER A 56 12.25 10.03 14.09
N LYS A 57 12.32 9.38 15.26
CA LYS A 57 12.16 7.92 15.36
C LYS A 57 10.82 7.46 14.78
N SER A 58 9.75 8.24 14.95
CA SER A 58 8.44 7.97 14.39
C SER A 58 8.46 7.92 12.86
N LEU A 59 9.15 8.86 12.20
CA LEU A 59 9.31 8.88 10.75
C LEU A 59 10.14 7.69 10.26
N ILE A 60 11.25 7.38 10.93
CA ILE A 60 12.10 6.24 10.59
C ILE A 60 11.32 4.92 10.68
N ILE A 61 10.59 4.70 11.78
CA ILE A 61 9.77 3.50 11.97
C ILE A 61 8.67 3.41 10.90
N SER A 62 8.03 4.53 10.58
CA SER A 62 6.96 4.55 9.57
C SER A 62 7.48 4.20 8.17
N ILE A 63 8.62 4.77 7.77
CA ILE A 63 9.24 4.45 6.48
C ILE A 63 9.78 3.01 6.46
N ALA A 64 10.30 2.51 7.59
CA ALA A 64 10.73 1.12 7.72
C ALA A 64 9.55 0.13 7.56
N LEU A 65 8.36 0.46 8.09
CA LEU A 65 7.14 -0.34 7.89
C LEU A 65 6.72 -0.38 6.41
N ILE A 66 6.72 0.77 5.73
CA ILE A 66 6.44 0.85 4.29
C ILE A 66 7.45 0.03 3.49
N PHE A 67 8.73 0.16 3.82
CA PHE A 67 9.81 -0.59 3.18
C PHE A 67 9.65 -2.10 3.35
N ALA A 68 9.40 -2.56 4.59
CA ALA A 68 9.23 -3.97 4.89
C ALA A 68 8.02 -4.58 4.15
N GLY A 69 6.88 -3.87 4.13
CA GLY A 69 5.71 -4.32 3.38
C GLY A 69 5.96 -4.35 1.86
N ALA A 70 6.61 -3.31 1.32
CA ALA A 70 6.93 -3.26 -0.10
C ALA A 70 7.89 -4.40 -0.52
N ILE A 71 8.87 -4.75 0.32
CA ILE A 71 9.72 -5.93 0.09
C ILE A 71 8.89 -7.22 0.12
N GLY A 72 8.00 -7.40 1.10
CA GLY A 72 7.16 -8.60 1.20
C GLY A 72 6.39 -8.86 -0.10
N ASN A 73 5.69 -7.84 -0.60
CA ASN A 73 4.94 -7.95 -1.85
C ASN A 73 5.83 -8.18 -3.08
N ILE A 74 7.07 -7.68 -3.09
CA ILE A 74 8.04 -7.97 -4.16
C ILE A 74 8.52 -9.41 -4.11
N LEU A 75 8.84 -9.94 -2.93
CA LEU A 75 9.29 -11.33 -2.78
C LEU A 75 8.23 -12.30 -3.30
N ASP A 76 6.97 -12.07 -2.97
CA ASP A 76 5.86 -12.86 -3.51
C ASP A 76 5.82 -12.75 -5.05
N SER A 77 5.88 -11.53 -5.59
CA SER A 77 5.83 -11.32 -7.05
C SER A 77 7.02 -11.93 -7.80
N ILE A 78 8.20 -12.05 -7.17
CA ILE A 78 9.41 -12.63 -7.79
C ILE A 78 9.43 -14.15 -7.66
N PHE A 79 9.16 -14.68 -6.47
CA PHE A 79 9.47 -16.06 -6.11
C PHE A 79 8.25 -16.97 -5.96
N TYR A 80 7.07 -16.44 -5.64
CA TYR A 80 5.90 -17.26 -5.37
C TYR A 80 5.55 -18.16 -6.58
N GLY A 81 5.67 -17.61 -7.79
CA GLY A 81 5.54 -18.33 -9.06
C GLY A 81 6.50 -19.49 -9.25
N LEU A 82 7.71 -19.39 -8.72
CA LEU A 82 8.77 -20.40 -8.86
C LEU A 82 8.65 -21.53 -7.82
N LEU A 83 8.12 -21.21 -6.64
CA LEU A 83 8.15 -22.12 -5.49
C LEU A 83 6.88 -22.98 -5.38
N PHE A 84 5.76 -22.54 -5.94
CA PHE A 84 4.47 -23.20 -5.79
C PHE A 84 3.96 -23.78 -7.10
N ASP A 85 3.23 -24.90 -7.02
CA ASP A 85 2.56 -25.53 -8.17
C ASP A 85 1.32 -24.77 -8.64
N LYS A 86 0.92 -23.69 -7.95
CA LYS A 86 -0.39 -23.08 -8.10
C LYS A 86 -0.40 -21.56 -8.17
N GLY A 87 -1.14 -21.04 -9.16
CA GLY A 87 -1.29 -19.62 -9.48
C GLY A 87 -2.46 -19.33 -10.44
N ILE A 88 -3.10 -18.16 -10.35
CA ILE A 88 -4.17 -17.74 -11.28
C ILE A 88 -3.71 -17.86 -12.75
N ASP A 89 -4.42 -18.68 -13.52
CA ASP A 89 -4.27 -18.79 -14.98
C ASP A 89 -4.86 -17.54 -15.69
N PRO A 90 -4.05 -16.77 -16.44
CA PRO A 90 -4.50 -15.58 -17.16
C PRO A 90 -5.53 -15.85 -18.26
N ILE A 91 -5.59 -17.09 -18.80
CA ILE A 91 -6.34 -17.47 -20.01
C ILE A 91 -7.78 -17.86 -19.70
N SER A 92 -8.03 -18.59 -18.61
CA SER A 92 -9.34 -19.19 -18.34
C SER A 92 -10.31 -18.32 -17.54
N GLY A 93 -9.88 -17.16 -17.06
CA GLY A 93 -10.79 -16.13 -16.56
C GLY A 93 -11.73 -16.64 -15.47
N ILE A 94 -11.17 -16.99 -14.31
CA ILE A 94 -11.88 -17.38 -13.09
C ILE A 94 -12.56 -18.74 -13.22
N TYR A 95 -12.02 -19.80 -12.59
CA TYR A 95 -12.78 -20.70 -11.71
C TYR A 95 -11.81 -21.54 -10.86
N GLY A 96 -11.99 -21.46 -9.53
CA GLY A 96 -11.75 -22.54 -8.58
C GLY A 96 -10.40 -23.27 -8.65
N TYR A 97 -9.41 -22.74 -7.92
CA TYR A 97 -8.33 -23.58 -7.44
C TYR A 97 -8.89 -24.65 -6.48
N ALA A 98 -8.80 -25.93 -6.84
CA ALA A 98 -9.08 -27.00 -5.89
C ALA A 98 -7.87 -27.18 -4.96
N GLY A 99 -7.94 -26.57 -3.77
CA GLY A 99 -7.03 -26.84 -2.64
C GLY A 99 -5.78 -25.97 -2.56
N ILE A 100 -4.99 -26.22 -1.51
CA ILE A 100 -3.85 -25.40 -1.06
C ILE A 100 -2.66 -25.51 -2.05
N ALA A 101 -1.93 -24.40 -2.24
CA ALA A 101 -0.63 -24.33 -2.93
C ALA A 101 0.39 -25.27 -2.27
N LYS A 102 1.06 -26.09 -3.07
CA LYS A 102 2.10 -27.02 -2.62
C LYS A 102 3.44 -26.58 -3.20
N PHE A 103 4.49 -26.93 -2.48
CA PHE A 103 5.84 -26.69 -2.97
C PHE A 103 6.09 -27.53 -4.23
N SER A 104 6.60 -26.90 -5.29
CA SER A 104 6.91 -27.53 -6.57
C SER A 104 8.32 -27.20 -7.00
N ALA A 105 9.00 -28.16 -7.63
CA ALA A 105 10.31 -27.93 -8.23
C ALA A 105 10.22 -27.16 -9.56
N GLU A 106 9.06 -27.20 -10.23
CA GLU A 106 8.86 -26.57 -11.54
C GLU A 106 8.20 -25.18 -11.45
N GLY A 107 7.48 -24.89 -10.36
CA GLY A 107 6.70 -23.66 -10.22
C GLY A 107 5.52 -23.58 -11.20
N TYR A 108 4.65 -22.57 -11.05
CA TYR A 108 3.57 -22.28 -12.01
C TYR A 108 3.90 -21.10 -12.94
N ALA A 109 4.88 -20.27 -12.59
CA ALA A 109 5.23 -19.08 -13.36
C ALA A 109 6.74 -18.81 -13.35
N SER A 110 7.22 -18.15 -14.40
CA SER A 110 8.59 -17.66 -14.47
C SER A 110 8.87 -16.56 -13.44
N LEU A 111 10.15 -16.27 -13.23
CA LEU A 111 10.62 -15.18 -12.37
C LEU A 111 9.90 -13.85 -12.71
N PHE A 112 9.53 -13.07 -11.69
CA PHE A 112 8.74 -11.81 -11.75
C PHE A 112 7.24 -11.93 -12.08
N HIS A 113 6.74 -13.14 -12.34
CA HIS A 113 5.33 -13.37 -12.71
C HIS A 113 4.53 -14.07 -11.60
N GLY A 114 5.07 -14.14 -10.39
CA GLY A 114 4.35 -14.64 -9.23
C GLY A 114 3.20 -13.74 -8.81
N ASN A 115 2.21 -14.32 -8.16
CA ASN A 115 1.09 -13.62 -7.53
C ASN A 115 1.47 -13.18 -6.11
N VAL A 116 0.86 -12.09 -5.67
CA VAL A 116 0.85 -11.66 -4.27
C VAL A 116 -0.29 -12.40 -3.57
N VAL A 117 -0.02 -12.97 -2.39
CA VAL A 117 -1.05 -13.69 -1.65
C VAL A 117 -1.77 -12.73 -0.70
N ASP A 118 -3.06 -12.52 -0.95
CA ASP A 118 -3.99 -11.79 -0.10
C ASP A 118 -4.77 -12.77 0.80
N MET A 119 -4.90 -12.45 2.08
CA MET A 119 -5.38 -13.41 3.09
C MET A 119 -6.55 -12.91 3.93
N PHE A 120 -6.53 -11.62 4.31
CA PHE A 120 -7.46 -11.07 5.28
C PHE A 120 -8.63 -10.40 4.58
N TYR A 121 -9.84 -10.86 4.89
CA TYR A 121 -11.07 -10.28 4.40
C TYR A 121 -12.00 -9.95 5.57
N PHE A 122 -12.26 -8.66 5.75
CA PHE A 122 -13.03 -8.13 6.86
C PHE A 122 -14.28 -7.39 6.39
N PRO A 123 -15.35 -8.09 5.93
CA PRO A 123 -16.55 -7.42 5.48
C PRO A 123 -17.39 -6.93 6.68
N ILE A 124 -16.96 -5.80 7.25
CA ILE A 124 -17.40 -5.29 8.55
C ILE A 124 -18.90 -4.96 8.57
N ALA A 125 -19.48 -4.48 7.47
CA ALA A 125 -20.91 -4.24 7.39
C ALA A 125 -21.46 -4.65 6.01
N LYS A 126 -22.61 -5.33 6.01
CA LYS A 126 -23.35 -5.71 4.80
C LYS A 126 -24.78 -5.25 4.94
N GLY A 127 -25.36 -4.79 3.85
CA GLY A 127 -26.77 -4.44 3.85
C GLY A 127 -27.24 -4.05 2.47
N THR A 128 -28.43 -3.49 2.45
CA THR A 128 -29.05 -2.93 1.25
C THR A 128 -29.30 -1.46 1.53
N TYR A 129 -28.90 -0.60 0.60
CA TYR A 129 -29.20 0.82 0.72
C TYR A 129 -30.73 1.04 0.76
N PRO A 130 -31.21 1.92 1.64
CA PRO A 130 -32.64 2.14 1.78
C PRO A 130 -33.22 2.80 0.53
N GLU A 131 -34.50 2.54 0.28
CA GLU A 131 -35.17 2.92 -0.97
C GLU A 131 -35.21 4.43 -1.27
N TRP A 132 -35.02 5.26 -0.25
CA TRP A 132 -35.06 6.72 -0.35
C TRP A 132 -33.70 7.34 -0.73
N MET A 133 -32.61 6.56 -0.73
CA MET A 133 -31.28 7.09 -1.04
C MET A 133 -31.10 7.29 -2.55
N PRO A 134 -30.83 8.52 -3.02
CA PRO A 134 -30.59 8.75 -4.44
C PRO A 134 -29.28 8.07 -4.88
N LEU A 135 -29.25 7.58 -6.13
CA LEU A 135 -28.11 6.93 -6.82
C LEU A 135 -27.80 5.47 -6.49
N VAL A 136 -28.08 4.98 -5.29
CA VAL A 136 -27.76 3.59 -4.88
C VAL A 136 -28.98 2.83 -4.36
N LYS A 137 -30.17 3.19 -4.88
CA LYS A 137 -31.46 2.70 -4.39
C LYS A 137 -31.54 1.18 -4.47
N GLY A 138 -31.65 0.51 -3.31
CA GLY A 138 -31.80 -0.95 -3.25
C GLY A 138 -30.53 -1.72 -3.61
N ASP A 139 -29.40 -1.03 -3.83
CA ASP A 139 -28.13 -1.70 -4.10
C ASP A 139 -27.59 -2.34 -2.83
N LYS A 140 -26.98 -3.52 -3.01
CA LYS A 140 -26.26 -4.18 -1.93
C LYS A 140 -24.95 -3.45 -1.69
N TYR A 141 -24.67 -3.18 -0.42
CA TYR A 141 -23.37 -2.67 -0.02
C TYR A 141 -22.63 -3.66 0.86
N GLU A 142 -21.32 -3.60 0.73
CA GLU A 142 -20.39 -4.27 1.60
C GLU A 142 -19.31 -3.25 1.96
N PHE A 143 -19.24 -2.90 3.24
CA PHE A 143 -18.23 -2.02 3.77
C PHE A 143 -16.96 -2.82 4.03
N PHE A 144 -15.83 -2.30 3.51
CA PHE A 144 -14.52 -2.94 3.56
C PHE A 144 -14.44 -4.26 2.78
N ARG A 145 -14.73 -4.16 1.47
CA ARG A 145 -14.55 -5.23 0.47
C ARG A 145 -13.11 -5.69 0.21
N PRO A 146 -12.06 -4.85 0.34
CA PRO A 146 -10.71 -5.27 -0.02
C PRO A 146 -10.25 -6.50 0.77
N VAL A 147 -9.57 -7.42 0.07
CA VAL A 147 -8.77 -8.48 0.68
C VAL A 147 -7.32 -8.03 0.62
N PHE A 148 -6.57 -8.28 1.68
CA PHE A 148 -5.22 -7.73 1.83
C PHE A 148 -4.34 -8.67 2.65
N ASN A 149 -3.05 -8.39 2.69
CA ASN A 149 -2.08 -9.19 3.43
C ASN A 149 -1.35 -8.39 4.53
N ILE A 150 -0.37 -9.04 5.16
CA ILE A 150 0.46 -8.42 6.21
C ILE A 150 1.29 -7.26 5.64
N ALA A 151 1.77 -7.39 4.39
CA ALA A 151 2.56 -6.37 3.73
C ALA A 151 1.76 -5.09 3.47
N ASP A 152 0.53 -5.20 2.97
CA ASP A 152 -0.39 -4.08 2.77
C ASP A 152 -0.78 -3.41 4.09
N SER A 153 -0.91 -4.21 5.15
CA SER A 153 -1.12 -3.71 6.51
C SER A 153 0.06 -2.87 6.99
N ALA A 154 1.29 -3.36 6.79
CA ALA A 154 2.51 -2.63 7.16
C ALA A 154 2.65 -1.31 6.40
N ILE A 155 2.38 -1.31 5.08
CA ILE A 155 2.37 -0.09 4.26
C ILE A 155 1.31 0.88 4.79
N SER A 156 0.08 0.41 5.00
CA SER A 156 -1.03 1.24 5.48
C SER A 156 -0.74 1.88 6.84
N ILE A 157 -0.24 1.09 7.80
CA ILE A 157 0.13 1.58 9.14
C ILE A 157 1.27 2.60 9.04
N GLY A 158 2.28 2.35 8.22
CA GLY A 158 3.38 3.30 8.01
C GLY A 158 2.90 4.62 7.41
N VAL A 159 2.04 4.58 6.38
CA VAL A 159 1.47 5.80 5.77
C VAL A 159 0.59 6.56 6.77
N ILE A 160 -0.30 5.88 7.49
CA ILE A 160 -1.15 6.48 8.52
C ILE A 160 -0.29 7.11 9.63
N SER A 161 0.77 6.42 10.06
CA SER A 161 1.68 6.93 11.08
C SER A 161 2.39 8.21 10.63
N ILE A 162 2.78 8.30 9.35
CA ILE A 162 3.33 9.55 8.79
C ILE A 162 2.29 10.67 8.84
N LEU A 163 1.06 10.38 8.41
CA LEU A 163 -0.01 11.38 8.37
C LEU A 163 -0.40 11.87 9.77
N LEU A 164 -0.37 11.02 10.79
CA LEU A 164 -0.74 11.40 12.15
C LEU A 164 0.41 12.10 12.90
N PHE A 165 1.60 11.50 12.92
CA PHE A 165 2.68 11.93 13.82
C PHE A 165 3.67 12.90 13.17
N ASN A 166 3.78 12.93 11.84
CA ASN A 166 4.70 13.87 11.18
C ASN A 166 3.99 15.15 10.70
N ARG A 167 2.67 15.27 10.90
CA ARG A 167 1.92 16.52 10.67
C ARG A 167 2.49 17.71 11.43
N GLU A 168 2.96 17.50 12.66
CA GLU A 168 3.56 18.56 13.48
C GLU A 168 4.93 19.00 12.95
N ILE A 169 5.75 18.08 12.45
CA ILE A 169 7.04 18.40 11.82
C ILE A 169 6.83 19.30 10.58
N PHE A 170 5.78 19.02 9.79
CA PHE A 170 5.42 19.87 8.66
C PHE A 170 4.85 21.23 9.09
N ARG A 171 4.14 21.29 10.24
CA ARG A 171 3.65 22.56 10.82
C ARG A 171 4.82 23.42 11.30
N ASP A 172 5.76 22.85 12.04
CA ASP A 172 6.92 23.58 12.58
C ASP A 172 7.86 24.08 11.47
N LYS A 173 8.06 23.29 10.40
CA LYS A 173 8.78 23.77 9.21
C LYS A 173 8.06 24.93 8.53
N LYS A 174 6.74 24.86 8.36
CA LYS A 174 5.95 25.96 7.79
C LYS A 174 6.02 27.23 8.63
N GLU A 175 5.95 27.12 9.96
CA GLU A 175 6.03 28.27 10.84
C GLU A 175 7.43 28.91 10.86
N LYS A 176 8.50 28.09 10.84
CA LYS A 176 9.88 28.60 10.72
C LYS A 176 10.11 29.31 9.39
N HIS A 177 9.69 28.71 8.27
CA HIS A 177 9.84 29.33 6.96
C HIS A 177 9.04 30.63 6.84
N LYS A 178 7.81 30.67 7.38
CA LYS A 178 7.01 31.89 7.43
C LYS A 178 7.66 32.99 8.27
N LYS A 179 8.29 32.65 9.39
CA LYS A 179 9.05 33.63 10.20
C LYS A 179 10.29 34.13 9.47
N GLU A 180 11.05 33.25 8.82
CA GLU A 180 12.22 33.62 8.02
C GLU A 180 11.83 34.51 6.82
N GLU A 181 10.73 34.23 6.13
CA GLU A 181 10.20 35.08 5.05
C GLU A 181 9.78 36.47 5.55
N VAL A 182 9.15 36.55 6.73
CA VAL A 182 8.75 37.84 7.32
C VAL A 182 9.97 38.65 7.75
N ILE A 183 10.97 38.02 8.37
CA ILE A 183 12.22 38.67 8.81
C ILE A 183 13.07 39.11 7.63
N ASN A 184 13.12 38.34 6.54
CA ASN A 184 13.92 38.67 5.36
C ASN A 184 13.18 39.55 4.34
N ASN A 185 11.97 40.03 4.64
CA ASN A 185 11.23 40.90 3.75
C ASN A 185 11.70 42.35 3.90
N PRO A 186 12.38 42.92 2.89
CA PRO A 186 12.96 44.27 2.98
C PRO A 186 11.90 45.34 3.24
N ASN A 187 10.66 45.19 2.73
CA ASN A 187 9.59 46.16 2.97
C ASN A 187 9.16 46.19 4.45
N ILE A 188 9.10 45.02 5.11
CA ILE A 188 8.72 44.92 6.53
C ILE A 188 9.84 45.44 7.43
N GLN A 189 11.11 45.20 7.05
CA GLN A 189 12.27 45.71 7.76
C GLN A 189 12.31 47.25 7.77
N THR A 190 11.94 47.87 6.65
CA THR A 190 11.94 49.33 6.48
C THR A 190 10.83 49.99 7.32
N ASP A 191 9.66 49.35 7.42
CA ASP A 191 8.54 49.82 8.25
C ASP A 191 8.86 49.75 9.76
N ILE A 192 9.64 48.75 10.20
CA ILE A 192 10.06 48.63 11.61
C ILE A 192 11.07 49.73 11.97
N GLU A 193 12.06 49.99 11.11
CA GLU A 193 13.07 51.04 11.34
C GLU A 193 12.46 52.46 11.36
N GLN A 194 11.37 52.70 10.64
CA GLN A 194 10.66 53.99 10.63
C GLN A 194 9.73 54.20 11.83
N SER A 195 9.47 53.16 12.61
CA SER A 195 8.57 53.18 13.78
C SER A 195 9.27 53.32 15.14
N LEU A 196 10.60 53.34 15.15
CA LEU A 196 11.48 53.56 16.31
C LEU A 196 12.04 54.98 16.32
#